data_AF-A0A3D6BS67-F1
#
_entry.id   AF-A0A3D6BS67-F1
#
_cell.length_a   1.000
_cell.length_b   1.000
_cell.length_c   1.000
_cell.angle_alpha   90.00
_cell.angle_beta   90.00
_cell.angle_gamma   90.00
#
_symmetry.space_group_name_H-M   'P 1'
#
loop_
_entity.id
_entity.type
_entity.pdbx_description
1 polymer ?
#
loop_
_entity_poly.entity_id
_entity_poly.type
_entity_poly.pdbx_seq_one_letter_code
_entity_poly.pdbx_strand_id
1 'polypeptide(L)'
;MKRLLHLAFLLLACNSFAQIIYVNANASGTNDGTTWENAYANLQDALSDASGNVIWVAAGTYKPTTNNDQTIAFVVPNNVNLFGGFKGTETHINQRNWNANR
;
A
#
# COMPACT_ATOMS: atom_id res chain seq x y z
N MET A 1 19.27 -50.77 17.35
CA MET A 1 18.41 -50.56 16.17
C MET A 1 17.67 -49.23 16.29
N LYS A 2 17.91 -48.33 15.33
CA LYS A 2 17.00 -47.34 14.74
C LYS A 2 16.28 -46.33 15.66
N ARG A 3 16.88 -45.13 15.74
CA ARG A 3 16.31 -43.80 15.45
C ARG A 3 14.88 -43.49 15.94
N LEU A 4 14.75 -42.50 16.84
CA LEU A 4 13.62 -41.58 16.83
C LEU A 4 14.12 -40.14 16.82
N LEU A 5 14.16 -39.61 15.59
CA LEU A 5 14.44 -38.23 15.23
C LEU A 5 13.36 -37.33 15.87
N HIS A 6 13.68 -36.51 16.86
CA HIS A 6 12.78 -35.43 17.27
C HIS A 6 12.95 -34.29 16.26
N LEU A 7 12.22 -34.40 15.16
CA LEU A 7 12.01 -33.29 14.23
C LEU A 7 11.08 -32.30 14.95
N ALA A 8 11.67 -31.34 15.66
CA ALA A 8 10.93 -30.20 16.16
C ALA A 8 10.51 -29.35 14.95
N PHE A 9 9.29 -29.58 14.47
CA PHE A 9 8.64 -28.73 13.47
C PHE A 9 8.21 -27.45 14.18
N LEU A 10 9.08 -26.44 14.16
CA LEU A 10 8.74 -25.09 14.59
C LEU A 10 7.79 -24.50 13.52
N LEU A 11 6.48 -24.63 13.76
CA LEU A 11 5.47 -23.85 13.06
C LEU A 11 5.67 -22.37 13.40
N LEU A 12 6.49 -21.70 12.59
CA LEU A 12 6.56 -20.25 12.61
C LEU A 12 5.24 -19.73 12.00
N ALA A 13 4.26 -19.46 12.86
CA ALA A 13 3.05 -18.76 12.43
C ALA A 13 3.46 -17.34 12.00
N CYS A 14 3.59 -17.12 10.70
CA CYS A 14 3.72 -15.79 10.14
C CYS A 14 2.37 -15.09 10.33
N ASN A 15 2.28 -14.24 11.36
CA ASN A 15 1.20 -13.26 11.42
C ASN A 15 1.51 -12.22 10.35
N SER A 16 0.90 -12.36 9.17
CA SER A 16 0.90 -11.28 8.18
C SER A 16 -0.06 -10.20 8.69
N PHE A 17 0.51 -9.14 9.25
CA PHE A 17 -0.23 -7.90 9.43
C PHE A 17 -0.41 -7.26 8.07
N ALA A 18 -1.59 -6.67 7.82
CA ALA A 18 -1.83 -5.90 6.61
C ALA A 18 -0.73 -4.83 6.47
N GLN A 19 0.04 -4.89 5.39
CA GLN A 19 1.12 -3.94 5.14
C GLN A 19 0.51 -2.60 4.72
N ILE A 20 1.14 -1.50 5.13
CA ILE A 20 0.82 -0.17 4.61
C ILE A 20 1.63 0.04 3.33
N ILE A 21 0.94 0.35 2.24
CA ILE A 21 1.52 0.78 0.97
C ILE A 21 1.31 2.29 0.86
N TYR A 22 2.39 3.03 0.63
CA TYR A 22 2.36 4.48 0.51
C TYR A 22 2.28 4.89 -0.96
N VAL A 23 1.46 5.90 -1.24
CA VAL A 23 1.28 6.50 -2.57
C VAL A 23 1.46 8.01 -2.46
N ASN A 24 2.40 8.57 -3.21
CA ASN A 24 2.68 10.00 -3.26
C ASN A 24 3.19 10.36 -4.66
N ALA A 25 2.42 11.14 -5.41
CA ALA A 25 2.78 11.53 -6.78
C ALA A 25 4.10 12.32 -6.87
N ASN A 26 4.57 12.88 -5.75
CA ASN A 26 5.82 13.64 -5.66
C ASN A 26 6.99 12.82 -5.08
N ALA A 27 6.81 11.53 -4.80
CA ALA A 27 7.88 10.68 -4.29
C ALA A 27 8.97 10.48 -5.36
N SER A 28 10.23 10.45 -4.92
CA SER A 28 11.41 10.32 -5.78
C SER A 28 12.28 9.11 -5.47
N GLY A 29 11.91 8.31 -4.46
CA GLY A 29 12.65 7.13 -4.04
C GLY A 29 12.45 5.93 -4.98
N THR A 30 12.49 4.73 -4.41
CA THR A 30 12.52 3.47 -5.17
C THR A 30 11.19 3.06 -5.81
N ASN A 31 10.09 3.79 -5.55
CA ASN A 31 8.76 3.51 -6.11
C ASN A 31 8.26 2.08 -5.79
N ASP A 32 8.41 1.66 -4.53
CA ASP A 32 8.03 0.34 -4.02
C ASP A 32 6.95 0.38 -2.91
N GLY A 33 6.49 1.57 -2.55
CA GLY A 33 5.42 1.76 -1.58
C GLY A 33 5.78 1.45 -0.14
N THR A 34 7.06 1.21 0.21
CA THR A 34 7.48 0.78 1.56
C THR A 34 7.52 1.92 2.58
N THR A 35 7.71 3.15 2.13
CA THR A 35 7.75 4.38 2.95
C THR A 35 7.20 5.55 2.15
N TRP A 36 7.01 6.72 2.77
CA TRP A 36 6.65 7.93 2.03
C TRP A 36 7.70 8.37 0.99
N GLU A 37 9.00 8.18 1.28
CA GLU A 37 10.09 8.49 0.35
C GLU A 37 10.07 7.54 -0.86
N ASN A 38 9.85 6.25 -0.60
CA ASN A 38 9.80 5.20 -1.61
C ASN A 38 8.38 4.94 -2.13
N ALA A 39 7.43 5.85 -1.86
CA ALA A 39 6.03 5.66 -2.20
C ALA A 39 5.85 5.43 -3.71
N TYR A 40 4.81 4.71 -4.08
CA TYR A 40 4.41 4.67 -5.48
C TYR A 40 4.01 6.09 -5.94
N ALA A 41 4.58 6.54 -7.04
CA ALA A 41 4.17 7.78 -7.71
C ALA A 41 2.82 7.61 -8.42
N ASN A 42 2.42 6.36 -8.72
CA ASN A 42 1.20 6.01 -9.42
C ASN A 42 0.28 5.14 -8.55
N LEU A 43 -0.97 5.56 -8.37
CA LEU A 43 -1.97 4.81 -7.59
C LEU A 43 -2.39 3.49 -8.25
N GLN A 44 -2.40 3.41 -9.58
CA GLN A 44 -2.75 2.18 -10.30
C GLN A 44 -1.72 1.06 -10.06
N ASP A 45 -0.44 1.41 -9.96
CA ASP A 45 0.63 0.46 -9.66
C ASP A 45 0.47 -0.07 -8.22
N ALA A 46 0.26 0.84 -7.26
CA ALA A 46 -0.01 0.47 -5.88
C ALA A 46 -1.25 -0.44 -5.72
N LEU A 47 -2.34 -0.14 -6.44
CA LEU A 47 -3.56 -0.98 -6.43
C LEU A 47 -3.31 -2.37 -7.00
N SER A 48 -2.38 -2.50 -7.95
CA SER A 48 -2.02 -3.80 -8.55
C SER A 48 -1.21 -4.67 -7.57
N ASP A 49 -0.41 -4.04 -6.70
CA ASP A 49 0.45 -4.74 -5.73
C ASP A 49 -0.21 -4.95 -4.36
N ALA A 50 -1.31 -4.27 -4.06
CA ALA A 50 -1.91 -4.19 -2.72
C ALA A 50 -2.66 -5.43 -2.20
N SER A 51 -2.32 -6.65 -2.63
CA SER A 51 -3.04 -7.89 -2.28
C SER A 51 -3.33 -8.06 -0.77
N GLY A 52 -4.51 -7.60 -0.31
CA GLY A 52 -4.94 -7.64 1.11
C GLY A 52 -4.35 -6.54 2.02
N ASN A 53 -3.73 -5.52 1.44
CA ASN A 53 -3.00 -4.46 2.13
C ASN A 53 -3.82 -3.17 2.29
N VAL A 54 -3.30 -2.26 3.13
CA VAL A 54 -3.84 -0.91 3.30
C VAL A 54 -3.02 0.05 2.44
N ILE A 55 -3.69 0.92 1.68
CA ILE A 55 -3.03 1.96 0.88
C ILE A 55 -3.28 3.33 1.52
N TRP A 56 -2.21 4.07 1.80
CA TRP A 56 -2.24 5.48 2.22
C TRP A 56 -1.83 6.38 1.07
N VAL A 57 -2.70 7.32 0.71
CA VAL A 57 -2.54 8.21 -0.43
C VAL A 57 -2.34 9.64 0.06
N ALA A 58 -1.19 10.22 -0.26
CA ALA A 58 -0.90 11.63 -0.03
C ALA A 58 -1.86 12.51 -0.84
N ALA A 59 -2.00 13.77 -0.42
CA ALA A 59 -2.74 14.79 -1.16
C ALA A 59 -2.23 14.91 -2.59
N GLY A 60 -3.14 14.96 -3.56
CA GLY A 60 -2.78 15.01 -4.96
C GLY A 60 -3.88 14.52 -5.89
N THR A 61 -3.67 14.77 -7.18
CA THR A 61 -4.58 14.28 -8.23
C THR A 61 -4.00 13.03 -8.87
N TYR A 62 -4.68 11.90 -8.65
CA TYR A 62 -4.33 10.61 -9.24
C TYR A 62 -5.30 10.26 -10.35
N LYS A 63 -4.77 9.86 -11.51
CA LYS A 63 -5.57 9.42 -12.66
C LYS A 63 -5.29 7.95 -12.95
N PRO A 64 -6.31 7.16 -13.34
CA PRO A 64 -6.15 5.75 -13.64
C PRO A 64 -5.45 5.51 -14.99
N THR A 65 -5.34 6.55 -15.80
CA THR A 65 -4.63 6.56 -17.08
C THR A 65 -4.02 7.93 -17.34
N THR A 66 -2.98 7.99 -18.17
CA THR A 66 -2.33 9.23 -18.61
C THR A 66 -3.05 9.89 -19.79
N ASN A 67 -3.88 9.13 -20.52
CA ASN A 67 -4.69 9.63 -21.63
C ASN A 67 -6.07 10.13 -21.15
N ASN A 68 -6.92 10.55 -22.10
CA ASN A 68 -8.28 11.04 -21.81
C ASN A 68 -9.34 9.92 -21.95
N ASP A 69 -8.94 8.66 -21.84
CA ASP A 69 -9.87 7.55 -21.92
C ASP A 69 -10.71 7.47 -20.63
N GLN A 70 -11.96 7.90 -20.73
CA GLN A 70 -12.90 7.93 -19.62
C GLN A 70 -13.49 6.55 -19.30
N THR A 71 -13.17 5.51 -20.09
CA THR A 71 -13.59 4.13 -19.82
C THR A 71 -12.67 3.43 -18.80
N ILE A 72 -11.49 3.98 -18.55
CA ILE A 72 -10.52 3.45 -17.60
C ILE A 72 -10.75 4.06 -16.22
N ALA A 73 -10.91 3.19 -15.22
CA ALA A 73 -11.16 3.56 -13.83
C ALA A 73 -10.19 2.86 -12.88
N PHE A 74 -9.99 3.43 -11.69
CA PHE A 74 -9.35 2.70 -10.61
C PHE A 74 -10.25 1.55 -10.16
N VAL A 75 -9.70 0.35 -10.12
CA VAL A 75 -10.35 -0.83 -9.53
C VAL A 75 -9.66 -1.09 -8.19
N VAL A 76 -10.40 -0.96 -7.10
CA VAL A 76 -9.90 -1.30 -5.76
C VAL A 76 -10.07 -2.80 -5.55
N PRO A 77 -8.98 -3.59 -5.36
CA PRO A 77 -9.10 -5.02 -5.17
C PRO A 77 -9.87 -5.37 -3.90
N ASN A 78 -10.39 -6.60 -3.86
CA ASN A 78 -11.03 -7.13 -2.67
C ASN A 78 -10.06 -7.10 -1.47
N ASN A 79 -10.59 -6.76 -0.29
CA ASN A 79 -9.84 -6.66 0.97
C ASN A 79 -8.75 -5.57 0.99
N VAL A 80 -8.77 -4.61 0.07
CA VAL A 80 -7.90 -3.42 0.10
C VAL A 80 -8.62 -2.26 0.77
N ASN A 81 -7.99 -1.66 1.76
CA ASN A 81 -8.46 -0.40 2.35
C ASN A 81 -7.68 0.76 1.74
N LEU A 82 -8.39 1.67 1.06
CA LEU A 82 -7.80 2.85 0.43
C LEU A 82 -8.14 4.11 1.23
N PHE A 83 -7.11 4.81 1.71
CA PHE A 83 -7.27 6.02 2.51
C PHE A 83 -6.48 7.19 1.89
N GLY A 84 -7.19 8.23 1.44
CA GLY A 84 -6.57 9.52 1.08
C GLY A 84 -6.41 10.45 2.28
N GLY A 85 -5.95 11.69 2.09
CA GLY A 85 -5.93 12.71 3.15
C GLY A 85 -4.62 12.83 3.95
N PHE A 86 -3.54 12.25 3.44
CA PHE A 86 -2.20 12.34 4.05
C PHE A 86 -1.38 13.48 3.42
N LYS A 87 -0.40 14.03 4.14
CA LYS A 87 0.60 14.97 3.63
C LYS A 87 1.82 14.27 3.06
N GLY A 88 2.00 12.98 3.37
CA GLY A 88 3.17 12.22 2.97
C GLY A 88 4.26 12.18 4.04
N THR A 89 3.91 12.37 5.31
CA THR A 89 4.86 12.32 6.44
C THR A 89 4.29 11.58 7.65
N GLU A 90 3.03 11.15 7.59
CA GLU A 90 2.32 10.53 8.70
C GLU A 90 2.84 9.13 9.03
N THR A 91 2.83 8.81 10.32
CA THR A 91 3.18 7.49 10.86
C THR A 91 1.97 6.74 11.41
N HIS A 92 0.82 7.41 11.54
CA HIS A 92 -0.41 6.84 12.10
C HIS A 92 -1.67 7.29 11.34
N ILE A 93 -2.66 6.39 11.25
CA ILE A 93 -3.91 6.62 10.49
C ILE A 93 -4.70 7.84 10.98
N ASN A 94 -4.63 8.16 12.28
CA ASN A 94 -5.35 9.27 12.90
C ASN A 94 -4.72 10.65 12.62
N GLN A 95 -3.54 10.72 12.00
CA GLN A 95 -2.93 11.97 11.55
C GLN A 95 -3.52 12.46 10.22
N ARG A 96 -4.30 11.62 9.53
CA ARG A 96 -5.01 11.95 8.30
C ARG A 96 -5.92 13.16 8.50
N ASN A 97 -5.86 14.10 7.56
CA ASN A 97 -6.81 15.20 7.45
C ASN A 97 -7.44 15.24 6.05
N TRP A 98 -8.47 14.41 5.85
CA TRP A 98 -9.18 14.28 4.57
C TRP A 98 -9.94 15.56 4.14
N ASN A 99 -10.16 16.50 5.07
CA ASN A 99 -10.78 17.78 4.74
C ASN A 99 -9.77 18.75 4.13
N ALA A 100 -8.56 18.84 4.71
CA ALA A 100 -7.54 19.82 4.34
C ALA A 100 -6.52 19.29 3.30
N ASN A 101 -6.21 17.99 3.34
CA ASN A 101 -5.26 17.36 2.43
C ASN A 101 -6.07 16.67 1.31
N ARG A 102 -6.09 17.26 0.11
CA ARG A 102 -6.83 16.76 -1.06
C ARG A 102 -5.89 16.54 -2.22
#